data_AF-A0A2G2FZE9-F1
#
_entry.id   AF-A0A2G2FZE9-F1
#
_cell.length_a   1.000
_cell.length_b   1.000
_cell.length_c   1.000
_cell.angle_alpha   90.00
_cell.angle_beta   90.00
_cell.angle_gamma   90.00
#
_symmetry.space_group_name_H-M   'P 1'
#
loop_
_entity.id
_entity.type
_entity.pdbx_description
1 polymer ?
#
loop_
_entity_poly.entity_id
_entity_poly.type
_entity_poly.pdbx_seq_one_letter_code
_entity_poly.pdbx_strand_id
1 'polypeptide(L)'
;MKENQKITTYPNSKNTKTETYQDGDAFITRHFYNGKNAYVKEFITVKDGIKTVKHNTEKGVMSKLEHFVDELRQGIETRYFVSKADGSAKSTKTYDQGKLHGENITYNEMGKIIKHEVFATGKLVLKYFGEDNDNGEITNVEIIDEDNVKNLPVDEYEKLQTLRS
;
A
#
# COMPACT_ATOMS: atom_id res chain seq x y z
N MET A 1 -3.72 -28.12 -13.15
CA MET A 1 -3.54 -27.48 -14.47
C MET A 1 -4.08 -26.07 -14.36
N LYS A 2 -3.41 -25.05 -14.92
CA LYS A 2 -3.97 -23.69 -14.99
C LYS A 2 -5.00 -23.67 -16.12
N GLU A 3 -6.26 -23.46 -15.80
CA GLU A 3 -7.31 -23.40 -16.80
C GLU A 3 -7.24 -22.06 -17.56
N ASN A 4 -7.45 -22.09 -18.88
CA ASN A 4 -7.61 -20.91 -19.73
C ASN A 4 -6.46 -19.88 -19.67
N GLN A 5 -5.22 -20.32 -19.96
CA GLN A 5 -4.07 -19.43 -20.07
C GLN A 5 -4.05 -18.68 -21.42
N LYS A 6 -4.00 -17.34 -21.37
CA LYS A 6 -3.76 -16.45 -22.50
C LYS A 6 -2.42 -15.74 -22.33
N ILE A 7 -1.62 -15.71 -23.40
CA ILE A 7 -0.34 -14.99 -23.43
C ILE A 7 -0.36 -14.04 -24.64
N THR A 8 0.07 -12.80 -24.43
CA THR A 8 0.23 -11.80 -25.50
C THR A 8 1.58 -11.12 -25.34
N THR A 9 2.35 -11.03 -26.42
CA THR A 9 3.65 -10.35 -26.46
C THR A 9 3.54 -9.08 -27.28
N TYR A 10 4.26 -8.05 -26.85
CA TYR A 10 4.26 -6.74 -27.50
C TYR A 10 5.71 -6.35 -27.83
N PRO A 11 6.22 -6.76 -29.01
CA PRO A 11 7.54 -6.34 -29.46
C PRO A 11 7.64 -4.80 -29.45
N ASN A 12 8.72 -4.26 -28.91
CA ASN A 12 9.02 -2.81 -28.86
C ASN A 12 8.10 -1.94 -27.99
N SER A 13 7.29 -2.53 -27.10
CA SER A 13 6.51 -1.79 -26.09
C SER A 13 7.22 -1.77 -24.73
N LYS A 14 6.90 -0.77 -23.90
CA LYS A 14 7.31 -0.75 -22.48
C LYS A 14 6.75 -1.95 -21.72
N ASN A 15 5.51 -2.37 -22.00
CA ASN A 15 4.98 -3.66 -21.55
C ASN A 15 5.29 -4.69 -22.64
N THR A 16 6.19 -5.62 -22.38
CA THR A 16 6.68 -6.60 -23.37
C THR A 16 5.82 -7.85 -23.44
N LYS A 17 5.10 -8.18 -22.36
CA LYS A 17 4.32 -9.41 -22.27
C LYS A 17 3.19 -9.26 -21.26
N THR A 18 2.05 -9.85 -21.58
CA THR A 18 0.94 -10.06 -20.65
C THR A 18 0.58 -11.54 -20.62
N GLU A 19 0.44 -12.08 -19.41
CA GLU A 19 -0.05 -13.45 -19.18
C GLU A 19 -1.28 -13.38 -18.29
N THR A 20 -2.39 -13.97 -18.72
CA THR A 20 -3.61 -14.10 -17.91
C THR A 20 -3.99 -15.56 -17.80
N TYR A 21 -4.36 -16.01 -16.61
CA TYR A 21 -4.84 -17.37 -16.37
C TYR A 21 -5.75 -17.41 -15.14
N GLN A 22 -6.58 -18.45 -15.07
CA GLN A 22 -7.41 -18.73 -13.90
C GLN A 22 -6.69 -19.72 -12.98
N ASP A 23 -6.76 -19.48 -11.67
CA ASP A 23 -6.18 -20.31 -10.62
C ASP A 23 -7.20 -20.46 -9.48
N GLY A 24 -7.99 -21.54 -9.52
CA GLY A 24 -9.20 -21.68 -8.71
C GLY A 24 -10.20 -20.56 -9.02
N ASP A 25 -10.66 -19.88 -7.97
CA ASP A 25 -11.60 -18.75 -8.09
C ASP A 25 -10.92 -17.41 -8.39
N ALA A 26 -9.59 -17.40 -8.53
CA ALA A 26 -8.82 -16.19 -8.76
C ALA A 26 -8.44 -16.03 -10.23
N PHE A 27 -8.57 -14.81 -10.76
CA PHE A 27 -7.96 -14.43 -12.03
C PHE A 27 -6.61 -13.78 -11.79
N ILE A 28 -5.57 -14.31 -12.45
CA ILE A 28 -4.21 -13.79 -12.33
C ILE A 28 -3.76 -13.20 -13.66
N THR A 29 -3.41 -11.92 -13.65
CA THR A 29 -2.77 -11.23 -14.79
C THR A 29 -1.37 -10.79 -14.41
N ARG A 30 -0.41 -11.02 -15.30
CA ARG A 30 0.99 -10.61 -15.15
C ARG A 30 1.38 -9.68 -16.27
N HIS A 31 1.90 -8.49 -15.93
CA HIS A 31 2.51 -7.58 -16.89
C HIS A 31 4.02 -7.56 -16.71
N PHE A 32 4.74 -7.67 -17.82
CA PHE A 32 6.21 -7.65 -17.86
C PHE A 32 6.67 -6.38 -18.54
N TYR A 33 7.53 -5.58 -17.90
CA TYR A 33 7.95 -4.29 -18.43
C TYR A 33 9.45 -4.24 -18.75
N ASN A 34 9.82 -3.54 -19.82
CA ASN A 34 11.21 -3.22 -20.19
C ASN A 34 11.58 -1.83 -19.65
N GLY A 35 12.57 -1.76 -18.75
CA GLY A 35 13.12 -0.49 -18.27
C GLY A 35 13.84 -0.59 -16.93
N LYS A 36 14.88 0.24 -16.75
CA LYS A 36 15.75 0.25 -15.55
C LYS A 36 15.03 0.59 -14.24
N ASN A 37 13.88 1.28 -14.33
CA ASN A 37 13.11 1.81 -13.19
C ASN A 37 11.60 1.45 -13.23
N ALA A 38 11.16 0.63 -14.19
CA ALA A 38 9.78 0.15 -14.21
C ALA A 38 9.67 -1.06 -13.28
N TYR A 39 8.58 -1.18 -12.51
CA TYR A 39 8.25 -2.43 -11.84
C TYR A 39 8.22 -3.53 -12.91
N VAL A 40 9.23 -4.40 -12.92
CA VAL A 40 9.44 -5.29 -14.05
C VAL A 40 8.37 -6.37 -14.12
N LYS A 41 7.70 -6.66 -13.00
CA LYS A 41 6.60 -7.63 -12.95
C LYS A 41 5.47 -7.11 -12.06
N GLU A 42 4.31 -6.89 -12.65
CA GLU A 42 3.06 -6.61 -11.94
C GLU A 42 2.22 -7.89 -11.91
N PHE A 43 1.73 -8.28 -10.73
CA PHE A 43 0.84 -9.43 -10.55
C PHE A 43 -0.49 -8.92 -10.00
N ILE A 44 -1.52 -9.02 -10.83
CA ILE A 44 -2.88 -8.65 -10.50
C ILE A 44 -3.64 -9.93 -10.17
N THR A 45 -4.22 -10.00 -8.99
CA THR A 45 -5.09 -11.09 -8.55
C THR A 45 -6.46 -10.51 -8.25
N VAL A 46 -7.51 -11.03 -8.88
CA VAL A 46 -8.89 -10.68 -8.57
C VAL A 46 -9.56 -11.88 -7.94
N LYS A 47 -10.07 -11.72 -6.71
CA LYS A 47 -10.81 -12.74 -5.97
C LYS A 47 -11.90 -12.05 -5.14
N ASP A 48 -13.13 -12.56 -5.21
CA ASP A 48 -14.28 -12.05 -4.44
C ASP A 48 -14.50 -10.53 -4.58
N GLY A 49 -14.32 -10.00 -5.80
CA GLY A 49 -14.43 -8.55 -6.09
C GLY A 49 -13.23 -7.70 -5.62
N ILE A 50 -12.28 -8.29 -4.90
CA ILE A 50 -11.07 -7.62 -4.43
C ILE A 50 -9.95 -7.84 -5.44
N LYS A 51 -9.42 -6.73 -5.97
CA LYS A 51 -8.24 -6.71 -6.83
C LYS A 51 -7.00 -6.39 -6.02
N THR A 52 -6.06 -7.30 -5.97
CA THR A 52 -4.75 -7.15 -5.33
C THR A 52 -3.68 -6.98 -6.40
N VAL A 53 -2.83 -5.95 -6.29
CA VAL A 53 -1.76 -5.66 -7.24
C VAL A 53 -0.41 -5.72 -6.52
N LYS A 54 0.46 -6.63 -6.95
CA LYS A 54 1.84 -6.77 -6.46
C LYS A 54 2.84 -6.31 -7.50
N HIS A 55 3.65 -5.32 -7.16
CA HIS A 55 4.71 -4.81 -8.01
C HIS A 55 6.06 -5.35 -7.56
N ASN A 56 6.79 -5.98 -8.48
CA ASN A 56 8.10 -6.55 -8.22
C ASN A 56 9.14 -5.98 -9.19
N THR A 57 10.38 -5.94 -8.75
CA THR A 57 11.54 -5.63 -9.61
C THR A 57 11.86 -6.77 -10.56
N GLU A 58 12.84 -6.57 -11.44
CA GLU A 58 13.34 -7.60 -12.37
C GLU A 58 13.78 -8.86 -11.62
N LYS A 59 14.49 -8.62 -10.51
CA LYS A 59 15.01 -9.63 -9.60
C LYS A 59 13.95 -10.30 -8.74
N GLY A 60 12.67 -9.94 -8.91
CA GLY A 60 11.55 -10.52 -8.18
C GLY A 60 11.36 -9.97 -6.77
N VAL A 61 12.06 -8.89 -6.40
CA VAL A 61 11.91 -8.25 -5.09
C VAL A 61 10.63 -7.42 -5.08
N MET A 62 9.75 -7.66 -4.10
CA MET A 62 8.52 -6.89 -3.94
C MET A 62 8.83 -5.45 -3.57
N SER A 63 8.14 -4.53 -4.21
CA SER A 63 8.36 -3.08 -4.09
C SER A 63 7.10 -2.34 -3.66
N LYS A 64 5.93 -2.88 -4.01
CA LYS A 64 4.62 -2.32 -3.65
C LYS A 64 3.54 -3.39 -3.66
N LEU A 65 2.60 -3.27 -2.73
CA LEU A 65 1.35 -4.04 -2.64
C LEU A 65 0.18 -3.05 -2.51
N GLU A 66 -0.85 -3.22 -3.32
CA GLU A 66 -2.07 -2.42 -3.31
C GLU A 66 -3.32 -3.30 -3.38
N HIS A 67 -4.42 -2.80 -2.85
CA HIS A 67 -5.73 -3.43 -2.88
C HIS A 67 -6.78 -2.46 -3.41
N PHE A 68 -7.73 -3.01 -4.16
CA PHE A 68 -8.80 -2.26 -4.81
C PHE A 68 -10.13 -3.00 -4.67
N VAL A 69 -11.20 -2.24 -4.47
CA VAL A 69 -12.60 -2.68 -4.55
C VAL A 69 -13.29 -1.71 -5.51
N ASP A 70 -14.02 -2.23 -6.49
CA ASP A 70 -14.68 -1.42 -7.54
C ASP A 70 -13.74 -0.41 -8.21
N GLU A 71 -12.50 -0.83 -8.51
CA GLU A 71 -11.41 -0.01 -9.09
C GLU A 71 -10.94 1.19 -8.22
N LEU A 72 -11.47 1.33 -7.01
CA LEU A 72 -11.00 2.31 -6.02
C LEU A 72 -10.04 1.65 -5.04
N ARG A 73 -8.96 2.36 -4.67
CA ARG A 73 -8.05 1.87 -3.62
C ARG A 73 -8.81 1.67 -2.32
N GLN A 74 -8.62 0.52 -1.69
CA GLN A 74 -9.28 0.14 -0.46
C GLN A 74 -8.31 -0.63 0.43
N GLY A 75 -8.21 -0.28 1.71
CA GLY A 75 -7.30 -0.89 2.66
C GLY A 75 -5.86 -0.38 2.55
N ILE A 76 -4.90 -1.20 2.97
CA ILE A 76 -3.50 -0.78 3.14
C ILE A 76 -2.69 -0.95 1.86
N GLU A 77 -2.13 0.15 1.35
CA GLU A 77 -0.99 0.14 0.42
C GLU A 77 0.31 -0.01 1.23
N THR A 78 1.16 -0.97 0.85
CA THR A 78 2.50 -1.12 1.43
C THR A 78 3.57 -0.93 0.36
N ARG A 79 4.57 -0.11 0.64
CA ARG A 79 5.81 0.00 -0.16
C ARG A 79 6.96 -0.61 0.62
N TYR A 80 7.88 -1.26 -0.09
CA TYR A 80 8.97 -2.02 0.52
C TYR A 80 10.34 -1.46 0.19
N PHE A 81 11.31 -1.70 1.07
CA PHE A 81 12.72 -1.46 0.80
C PHE A 81 13.28 -2.51 -0.15
N VAL A 82 13.26 -2.18 -1.44
CA VAL A 82 13.79 -3.04 -2.50
C VAL A 82 15.28 -3.36 -2.31
N SER A 83 16.06 -2.45 -1.72
CA SER A 83 17.48 -2.63 -1.43
C SER A 83 17.76 -3.80 -0.49
N LYS A 84 16.83 -4.10 0.41
CA LYS A 84 16.98 -5.15 1.43
C LYS A 84 16.49 -6.52 0.98
N ALA A 85 15.50 -6.54 0.10
CA ALA A 85 14.87 -7.77 -0.40
C ALA A 85 14.30 -8.71 0.69
N ASP A 86 14.08 -8.19 1.91
CA ASP A 86 13.58 -8.92 3.08
C ASP A 86 12.09 -8.70 3.35
N GLY A 87 11.44 -7.82 2.58
CA GLY A 87 10.04 -7.44 2.79
C GLY A 87 9.83 -6.35 3.85
N SER A 88 10.89 -5.67 4.30
CA SER A 88 10.80 -4.53 5.21
C SER A 88 9.97 -3.40 4.57
N ALA A 89 8.95 -2.94 5.31
CA ALA A 89 8.10 -1.85 4.87
C ALA A 89 8.88 -0.53 4.90
N LYS A 90 8.81 0.22 3.80
CA LYS A 90 9.25 1.61 3.68
C LYS A 90 8.13 2.58 4.05
N SER A 91 6.91 2.24 3.69
CA SER A 91 5.73 3.00 4.13
C SER A 91 4.46 2.18 4.02
N THR A 92 3.51 2.44 4.89
CA THR A 92 2.12 1.99 4.81
C THR A 92 1.19 3.19 4.60
N LYS A 93 0.13 3.01 3.82
CA LYS A 93 -0.90 4.03 3.63
C LYS A 93 -2.29 3.40 3.61
N THR A 94 -3.22 3.97 4.35
CA THR A 94 -4.58 3.44 4.42
C THR A 94 -5.50 4.21 3.48
N TYR A 95 -6.25 3.47 2.66
CA TYR A 95 -7.21 4.01 1.72
C TYR A 95 -8.63 3.52 2.02
N ASP A 96 -9.60 4.42 1.85
CA ASP A 96 -11.02 4.10 1.80
C ASP A 96 -11.65 4.82 0.62
N GLN A 97 -12.33 4.08 -0.25
CA GLN A 97 -12.99 4.62 -1.46
C GLN A 97 -12.06 5.50 -2.31
N GLY A 98 -10.81 5.05 -2.48
CA GLY A 98 -9.80 5.74 -3.29
C GLY A 98 -9.12 6.92 -2.60
N LYS A 99 -9.50 7.29 -1.38
CA LYS A 99 -8.94 8.43 -0.63
C LYS A 99 -8.12 7.95 0.55
N LEU A 100 -7.11 8.72 0.95
CA LEU A 100 -6.38 8.44 2.19
C LEU A 100 -7.32 8.57 3.39
N HIS A 101 -7.39 7.54 4.22
CA HIS A 101 -8.31 7.47 5.34
C HIS A 101 -7.74 6.52 6.41
N GLY A 102 -7.22 7.07 7.51
CA GLY A 102 -6.46 6.38 8.55
C GLY A 102 -4.96 6.64 8.50
N GLU A 103 -4.19 5.74 9.10
CA GLU A 103 -2.75 5.92 9.30
C GLU A 103 -1.95 5.82 8.00
N ASN A 104 -0.97 6.72 7.89
CA ASN A 104 0.09 6.74 6.90
C ASN A 104 1.43 6.81 7.62
N ILE A 105 2.21 5.75 7.54
CA ILE A 105 3.46 5.60 8.29
C ILE A 105 4.62 5.45 7.32
N THR A 106 5.71 6.18 7.57
CA THR A 106 6.99 6.01 6.86
C THR A 106 8.04 5.51 7.82
N TYR A 107 8.79 4.50 7.39
CA TYR A 107 9.85 3.88 8.18
C TYR A 107 11.20 4.21 7.57
N ASN A 108 12.23 4.28 8.41
CA ASN A 108 13.61 4.23 7.95
C ASN A 108 14.04 2.78 7.66
N GLU A 109 15.26 2.60 7.18
CA GLU A 109 15.79 1.25 6.89
C GLU A 109 15.89 0.38 8.15
N MET A 110 16.01 0.94 9.35
CA MET A 110 16.02 0.16 10.59
C MET A 110 14.63 -0.26 11.08
N GLY A 111 13.56 0.13 10.37
CA GLY A 111 12.18 -0.13 10.77
C GLY A 111 11.61 0.90 11.76
N LYS A 112 12.36 1.95 12.12
CA LYS A 112 11.84 3.01 12.99
C LYS A 112 10.89 3.92 12.22
N ILE A 113 9.81 4.34 12.86
CA ILE A 113 8.88 5.33 12.32
C ILE A 113 9.60 6.69 12.25
N ILE A 114 9.63 7.28 11.06
CA ILE A 114 10.17 8.64 10.84
C ILE A 114 9.07 9.63 10.43
N LYS A 115 7.86 9.13 10.19
CA LYS A 115 6.68 9.94 9.88
C LYS A 115 5.42 9.15 10.21
N HIS A 116 4.53 9.75 10.99
CA HIS A 116 3.22 9.19 11.32
C HIS A 116 2.14 10.25 11.14
N GLU A 117 1.32 10.06 10.11
CA GLU A 117 0.25 10.99 9.76
C GLU A 117 -1.08 10.24 9.72
N VAL A 118 -2.17 10.92 10.08
CA VAL A 118 -3.52 10.35 10.01
C VAL A 118 -4.37 11.22 9.10
N PHE A 119 -5.04 10.56 8.16
CA PHE A 119 -5.87 11.22 7.16
C PHE A 119 -7.35 10.90 7.39
N ALA A 120 -8.22 11.87 7.07
CA ALA A 120 -9.66 11.65 6.96
C ALA A 120 -10.12 12.12 5.58
N THR A 121 -10.70 11.20 4.81
CA THR A 121 -11.32 11.51 3.50
C THR A 121 -10.39 12.25 2.53
N GLY A 122 -9.10 11.95 2.58
CA GLY A 122 -8.05 12.53 1.74
C GLY A 122 -7.33 13.75 2.33
N LYS A 123 -7.72 14.23 3.51
CA LYS A 123 -7.09 15.37 4.19
C LYS A 123 -6.24 14.93 5.36
N LEU A 124 -5.10 15.58 5.57
CA LEU A 124 -4.27 15.37 6.75
C LEU A 124 -4.97 15.99 7.96
N VAL A 125 -5.20 15.19 9.01
CA VAL A 125 -5.91 15.62 10.23
C VAL A 125 -4.99 15.63 11.43
N LEU A 126 -4.18 14.59 11.61
CA LEU A 126 -3.27 14.46 12.75
C LEU A 126 -1.86 14.18 12.30
N LYS A 127 -0.90 14.61 13.11
CA LYS A 127 0.45 14.03 13.14
C LYS A 127 0.71 13.47 14.53
N TYR A 128 1.11 12.21 14.58
CA TYR A 128 1.60 11.62 15.80
C TYR A 128 3.11 11.75 15.87
N PHE A 129 3.61 12.01 17.07
CA PHE A 129 5.02 12.07 17.39
C PHE A 129 5.29 11.06 18.50
N GLY A 130 6.36 10.31 18.35
CA GLY A 130 6.90 9.44 19.38
C GLY A 130 8.27 9.92 19.82
N GLU A 131 8.77 9.34 20.90
CA GLU A 131 10.20 9.42 21.21
C GLU A 131 10.99 8.45 20.31
N ASP A 132 12.31 8.64 20.22
CA ASP A 132 13.22 7.81 19.40
C ASP A 132 13.40 6.37 19.94
N ASN A 133 12.63 5.99 20.96
CA ASN A 133 12.59 4.65 21.52
C ASN A 133 11.91 3.71 20.51
N ASP A 134 12.55 2.56 20.25
CA ASP A 134 12.28 1.63 19.13
C ASP A 134 10.87 1.02 19.07
N ASN A 135 9.95 1.45 19.94
CA ASN A 135 8.65 0.83 20.15
C ASN A 135 7.50 1.52 19.40
N GLY A 136 7.74 2.71 18.81
CA GLY A 136 6.68 3.46 18.10
C GLY A 136 5.59 4.01 19.02
N GLU A 137 5.92 4.20 20.30
CA GLU A 137 5.02 4.79 21.28
C GLU A 137 4.76 6.27 20.93
N ILE A 138 3.49 6.65 20.88
CA ILE A 138 3.08 8.02 20.58
C ILE A 138 3.09 8.81 21.88
N THR A 139 3.90 9.86 21.93
CA THR A 139 4.05 10.73 23.09
C THR A 139 3.36 12.07 22.90
N ASN A 140 3.10 12.48 21.65
CA ASN A 140 2.42 13.73 21.35
C ASN A 140 1.59 13.65 20.07
N VAL A 141 0.55 14.47 19.98
CA VAL A 141 -0.30 14.62 18.80
C VAL A 141 -0.46 16.09 18.43
N GLU A 142 -0.17 16.43 17.18
CA GLU A 142 -0.52 17.71 16.59
C GLU A 142 -1.80 17.54 15.78
N ILE A 143 -2.85 18.32 16.10
CA ILE A 143 -4.05 18.39 15.26
C ILE A 143 -3.86 19.47 14.21
N ILE A 144 -3.94 19.05 12.96
CA ILE A 144 -3.74 19.90 11.77
C ILE A 144 -5.08 20.49 11.32
N ASP A 145 -6.17 19.73 11.47
CA ASP A 145 -7.50 20.10 10.97
C ASP A 145 -8.58 19.61 11.95
N GLU A 146 -8.90 20.45 12.94
CA GLU A 146 -9.87 20.12 14.00
C GLU A 146 -11.29 19.82 13.42
N ASP A 147 -11.67 20.52 12.35
CA ASP A 147 -12.98 20.34 11.70
C ASP A 147 -13.16 18.95 11.09
N ASN A 148 -12.05 18.32 10.68
CA ASN A 148 -12.03 16.99 10.09
C ASN A 148 -11.73 15.86 11.09
N VAL A 149 -11.50 16.15 12.38
CA VAL A 149 -11.34 15.12 13.43
C VAL A 149 -12.55 14.19 13.51
N LYS A 150 -13.76 14.74 13.37
CA LYS A 150 -15.02 13.95 13.35
C LYS A 150 -15.13 12.96 12.18
N ASN A 151 -14.29 13.11 11.16
CA ASN A 151 -14.28 12.26 9.96
C ASN A 151 -13.17 11.20 10.01
N LEU A 152 -12.42 11.10 11.12
CA LEU A 152 -11.43 10.05 11.32
C LEU A 152 -12.09 8.66 11.32
N PRO A 153 -11.33 7.62 10.95
CA PRO A 153 -11.68 6.25 11.33
C PRO A 153 -12.01 6.15 12.83
N VAL A 154 -12.92 5.24 13.19
CA VAL A 154 -13.40 5.09 14.57
C VAL A 154 -12.25 4.76 15.53
N ASP A 155 -11.38 3.84 15.13
CA ASP A 155 -10.18 3.44 15.86
C ASP A 155 -9.21 4.61 16.07
N GLU A 156 -9.01 5.45 15.04
CA GLU A 156 -8.18 6.65 15.16
C GLU A 156 -8.79 7.72 16.06
N TYR A 157 -10.11 7.86 16.02
CA TYR A 157 -10.82 8.78 16.91
C TYR A 157 -10.71 8.34 18.38
N GLU A 158 -10.92 7.05 18.67
CA GLU A 158 -10.79 6.48 20.03
C GLU A 158 -9.35 6.59 20.57
N LYS A 159 -8.36 6.31 19.72
CA LYS A 159 -6.94 6.50 20.02
C LYS A 159 -6.63 7.95 20.39
N LEU A 160 -7.15 8.92 19.63
CA LEU A 160 -6.99 10.35 19.93
C LEU A 160 -7.61 10.73 21.29
N GLN A 161 -8.79 10.20 21.64
CA GLN A 161 -9.41 10.49 22.95
C GLN A 161 -8.55 9.99 24.11
N THR A 162 -7.94 8.81 23.96
CA THR A 162 -7.08 8.21 24.99
C THR A 162 -5.79 9.00 25.19
N LEU A 163 -5.24 9.61 24.13
CA LEU A 163 -4.05 10.47 24.23
C LEU A 163 -4.32 11.83 24.88
N ARG A 164 -5.60 12.25 24.94
CA ARG A 164 -6.02 13.54 25.52
C ARG A 164 -6.52 13.43 26.97
N SER A 165 -6.74 12.21 27.49
CA SER A 165 -7.22 11.96 28.86
C SER A 165 -6.10 11.96 29.89
#